data_AF-A0A1F9QPB1-F1
#
_entry.id   AF-A0A1F9QPB1-F1
#
_cell.length_a   1.000
_cell.length_b   1.000
_cell.length_c   1.000
_cell.angle_alpha   90.00
_cell.angle_beta   90.00
_cell.angle_gamma   90.00
#
_symmetry.space_group_name_H-M   'P 1'
#
loop_
_entity.id
_entity.type
_entity.pdbx_description
1 polymer ?
#
loop_
_entity_poly.entity_id
_entity_poly.type
_entity_poly.pdbx_seq_one_letter_code
_entity_poly.pdbx_strand_id
1 'polypeptide(L)'
;MKFSDLNGRAKKEEAPEPRVREKKTAYFRASAEPAAGPPNPLDAPLPDIPGKLPPVPEAAPAAAPEAPPAGIPEKRSISRKDRQRKDEAAVRASARPFPELDAQAREIYSRNIALAKELIGQIDRGYVEKYGSIMRQAELNSQALSSNPVLLSYTRYATADDYLYAHSANVAVISQAMGLALGLERSAVNFLGFCALAHDLGMIDHSKLAKQENRLTDAEYSEIMLHPEAGAARIDRFLDMDGRLKEQAKKIILQVHERIDAGGYPGRLTNEEISFSAQIIGIADVYEAMSHPRSWRPAGHPHNVMKHLIDKEGHGFNSRVVKALIEVFSIYPPGSLVALSTGEIAGVVQVNPGSLTRPVVSVLLDPDFSPALPRLADLLEHPLTGIERIVEEEELLARNPKFAARQELERWWVDW
;
A
#
# COMPACT_ATOMS: atom_id res chain seq x y z
N MET A 1 -37.38 88.84 27.73
CA MET A 1 -38.09 87.57 27.50
C MET A 1 -38.12 87.36 25.99
N LYS A 2 -37.83 86.23 25.37
CA LYS A 2 -37.49 84.84 25.72
C LYS A 2 -37.25 84.17 24.33
N PHE A 3 -36.56 83.02 24.31
CA PHE A 3 -36.47 82.09 23.16
C PHE A 3 -35.70 82.56 21.92
N SER A 4 -34.44 82.91 22.10
CA SER A 4 -33.37 82.69 21.12
C SER A 4 -32.37 81.71 21.76
N ASP A 5 -31.68 80.92 20.94
CA ASP A 5 -30.66 79.92 21.31
C ASP A 5 -31.30 78.55 21.64
N LEU A 6 -31.05 77.46 20.90
CA LEU A 6 -29.73 76.96 20.55
C LEU A 6 -29.73 76.16 19.23
N ASN A 7 -28.87 76.63 18.33
CA ASN A 7 -27.95 75.88 17.47
C ASN A 7 -28.47 74.88 16.42
N GLY A 8 -28.65 75.42 15.22
CA GLY A 8 -28.29 74.74 13.99
C GLY A 8 -26.82 74.94 13.61
N ARG A 9 -26.29 73.94 12.87
CA ARG A 9 -25.00 73.82 12.15
C ARG A 9 -23.81 73.23 12.91
N ALA A 10 -23.50 71.98 12.57
CA ALA A 10 -22.15 71.58 12.18
C ALA A 10 -22.24 70.50 11.08
N LYS A 11 -21.56 70.77 9.96
CA LYS A 11 -21.35 69.82 8.85
C LYS A 11 -20.44 68.68 9.31
N LYS A 12 -20.73 67.45 8.88
CA LYS A 12 -19.76 66.38 8.72
C LYS A 12 -20.08 65.61 7.44
N GLU A 13 -19.16 65.66 6.49
CA GLU A 13 -19.08 64.72 5.37
C GLU A 13 -18.59 63.38 5.91
N GLU A 14 -19.26 62.28 5.56
CA GLU A 14 -18.70 60.92 5.62
C GLU A 14 -19.48 59.96 4.70
N ALA A 15 -18.75 58.99 4.17
CA ALA A 15 -18.91 58.21 2.94
C ALA A 15 -20.11 57.24 2.85
N PRO A 16 -20.50 56.76 1.64
CA PRO A 16 -21.66 55.89 1.46
C PRO A 16 -21.44 54.45 1.96
N GLU A 17 -22.51 53.87 2.50
CA GLU A 17 -22.61 52.51 3.05
C GLU A 17 -22.22 51.38 2.06
N PRO A 18 -21.66 50.25 2.54
CA PRO A 18 -21.27 49.14 1.69
C PRO A 18 -22.50 48.33 1.23
N ARG A 19 -22.70 48.24 -0.09
CA ARG A 19 -23.64 47.31 -0.71
C ARG A 19 -23.17 45.87 -0.50
N VAL A 20 -23.99 45.07 0.19
CA VAL A 20 -23.86 43.61 0.28
C VAL A 20 -23.99 43.01 -1.12
N ARG A 21 -22.90 42.44 -1.64
CA ARG A 21 -22.90 41.65 -2.88
C ARG A 21 -23.08 40.18 -2.51
N GLU A 22 -24.27 39.64 -2.76
CA GLU A 22 -24.48 38.19 -2.86
C GLU A 22 -23.62 37.63 -3.98
N LYS A 23 -22.60 36.82 -3.63
CA LYS A 23 -21.88 36.01 -4.62
C LYS A 23 -22.66 34.72 -4.84
N LYS A 24 -23.45 34.67 -5.91
CA LYS A 24 -23.89 33.41 -6.53
C LYS A 24 -22.67 32.74 -7.15
N THR A 25 -22.27 31.59 -6.64
CA THR A 25 -21.30 30.68 -7.27
C THR A 25 -22.00 29.98 -8.42
N ALA A 26 -21.82 30.49 -9.64
CA ALA A 26 -22.23 29.81 -10.87
C ALA A 26 -21.09 28.89 -11.32
N TYR A 27 -21.31 27.58 -11.25
CA TYR A 27 -20.47 26.60 -11.93
C TYR A 27 -20.66 26.75 -13.44
N PHE A 28 -19.57 27.07 -14.14
CA PHE A 28 -19.51 27.13 -15.60
C PHE A 28 -19.67 25.71 -16.17
N ARG A 29 -20.74 25.49 -16.95
CA ARG A 29 -20.73 24.50 -18.03
C ARG A 29 -20.10 25.16 -19.24
N ALA A 30 -18.85 24.82 -19.55
CA ALA A 30 -18.28 25.02 -20.86
C ALA A 30 -18.21 23.65 -21.55
N SER A 31 -19.02 23.48 -22.60
CA SER A 31 -18.94 22.36 -23.51
C SER A 31 -17.62 22.47 -24.29
N ALA A 32 -16.64 21.65 -23.93
CA ALA A 32 -15.49 21.33 -24.77
C ALA A 32 -15.68 19.89 -25.27
N GLU A 33 -15.41 19.67 -26.56
CA GLU A 33 -15.31 18.34 -27.15
C GLU A 33 -14.35 17.46 -26.31
N PRO A 34 -14.57 16.13 -26.22
CA PRO A 34 -13.77 15.30 -25.35
C PRO A 34 -12.33 15.26 -25.89
N ALA A 35 -11.43 15.98 -25.24
CA ALA A 35 -10.02 15.70 -25.34
C ALA A 35 -9.81 14.22 -24.97
N ALA A 36 -9.02 13.50 -25.77
CA ALA A 36 -8.66 12.11 -25.48
C ALA A 36 -8.25 11.99 -24.01
N GLY A 37 -8.83 11.01 -23.31
CA GLY A 37 -8.48 10.73 -21.91
C GLY A 37 -6.97 10.55 -21.75
N PRO A 38 -6.40 10.85 -20.58
CA PRO A 38 -4.99 10.58 -20.35
C PRO A 38 -4.70 9.10 -20.63
N PRO A 39 -3.52 8.75 -21.17
CA PRO A 39 -3.12 7.36 -21.26
C PRO A 39 -3.22 6.74 -19.87
N ASN A 40 -3.70 5.50 -19.82
CA ASN A 40 -3.76 4.75 -18.59
C ASN A 40 -2.35 4.77 -17.98
N PRO A 41 -2.17 5.04 -16.68
CA PRO A 41 -0.86 4.88 -16.02
C PRO A 41 -0.24 3.48 -16.21
N LEU A 42 -1.06 2.51 -16.66
CA LEU A 42 -0.70 1.14 -17.06
C LEU A 42 -0.34 0.97 -18.55
N ASP A 43 -0.26 2.05 -19.33
CA ASP A 43 0.13 2.03 -20.75
C ASP A 43 1.65 1.98 -20.97
N ALA A 44 2.43 1.73 -19.91
CA ALA A 44 3.80 1.25 -20.11
C ALA A 44 3.73 -0.13 -20.83
N PRO A 45 4.42 -0.33 -21.97
CA PRO A 45 4.45 -1.64 -22.62
C PRO A 45 5.05 -2.65 -21.65
N LEU A 46 4.25 -3.64 -21.24
CA LEU A 46 4.71 -4.81 -20.50
C LEU A 46 5.39 -5.78 -21.49
N PRO A 47 6.40 -6.55 -21.05
CA PRO A 47 6.97 -7.63 -21.85
C PRO A 47 5.88 -8.67 -22.16
N ASP A 48 5.90 -9.22 -23.37
CA ASP A 48 4.98 -10.29 -23.80
C ASP A 48 5.16 -11.55 -22.93
N ILE A 49 4.11 -11.97 -22.23
CA ILE A 49 4.09 -13.23 -21.46
C ILE A 49 3.14 -14.23 -22.14
N PRO A 50 3.59 -15.46 -22.45
CA PRO A 50 2.74 -16.48 -23.05
C PRO A 50 1.85 -17.19 -22.03
N GLY A 51 0.54 -17.19 -22.29
CA GLY A 51 -0.35 -18.32 -21.97
C GLY A 51 -1.01 -18.37 -20.58
N LYS A 52 -2.34 -18.54 -20.62
CA LYS A 52 -3.28 -18.83 -19.51
C LYS A 52 -2.71 -19.78 -18.44
N LEU A 53 -2.78 -19.36 -17.18
CA LEU A 53 -2.67 -20.26 -16.01
C LEU A 53 -3.86 -21.25 -15.99
N PRO A 54 -3.65 -22.52 -15.61
CA PRO A 54 -4.73 -23.50 -15.47
C PRO A 54 -5.61 -23.18 -14.25
N PRO A 55 -6.91 -23.54 -14.28
CA PRO A 55 -7.82 -23.28 -13.19
C PRO A 55 -7.47 -24.09 -11.93
N VAL A 56 -7.67 -23.45 -10.77
CA VAL A 56 -7.57 -24.07 -9.44
C VAL A 56 -8.67 -25.15 -9.32
N PRO A 57 -8.35 -26.39 -8.90
CA PRO A 57 -9.36 -27.43 -8.78
C PRO A 57 -10.28 -27.18 -7.58
N GLU A 58 -11.58 -27.17 -7.85
CA GLU A 58 -12.66 -27.11 -6.88
C GLU A 58 -12.73 -28.42 -6.07
N ALA A 59 -12.60 -28.33 -4.75
CA ALA A 59 -12.67 -29.49 -3.87
C ALA A 59 -14.14 -29.86 -3.59
N ALA A 60 -14.59 -30.99 -4.14
CA ALA A 60 -15.86 -31.62 -3.78
C ALA A 60 -15.82 -32.21 -2.35
N PRO A 61 -16.94 -32.22 -1.60
CA PRO A 61 -16.97 -32.71 -0.23
C PRO A 61 -16.92 -34.24 -0.18
N ALA A 62 -15.95 -34.79 0.56
CA ALA A 62 -15.87 -36.23 0.83
C ALA A 62 -16.77 -36.63 2.00
N ALA A 63 -17.56 -37.69 1.79
CA ALA A 63 -18.40 -38.33 2.78
C ALA A 63 -17.57 -38.98 3.92
N ALA A 64 -18.14 -38.98 5.13
CA ALA A 64 -17.55 -39.55 6.33
C ALA A 64 -17.43 -41.09 6.26
N PRO A 65 -16.31 -41.69 6.69
CA PRO A 65 -16.25 -43.12 6.97
C PRO A 65 -16.49 -43.42 8.47
N GLU A 66 -17.23 -44.49 8.72
CA GLU A 66 -17.49 -45.10 10.04
C GLU A 66 -16.22 -45.63 10.71
N ALA A 67 -16.22 -45.60 12.05
CA ALA A 67 -15.10 -46.00 12.90
C ALA A 67 -14.98 -47.53 13.07
N PRO A 68 -13.77 -48.12 13.02
CA PRO A 68 -13.50 -49.46 13.52
C PRO A 68 -12.94 -49.45 14.96
N PRO A 69 -13.01 -50.58 15.69
CA PRO A 69 -12.89 -50.62 17.15
C PRO A 69 -11.44 -50.63 17.65
N ALA A 70 -11.29 -50.29 18.93
CA ALA A 70 -10.04 -50.06 19.63
C ALA A 70 -9.15 -51.32 19.79
N GLY A 71 -7.86 -51.18 19.47
CA GLY A 71 -6.80 -52.15 19.75
C GLY A 71 -5.46 -51.47 20.07
N ILE A 72 -4.93 -51.81 21.26
CA ILE A 72 -3.58 -51.76 21.87
C ILE A 72 -2.48 -50.85 21.23
N PRO A 73 -1.74 -50.02 22.02
CA PRO A 73 -0.79 -49.04 21.50
C PRO A 73 0.57 -49.65 21.10
N GLU A 74 0.87 -49.69 19.80
CA GLU A 74 2.24 -49.84 19.29
C GLU A 74 2.95 -48.47 19.21
N LYS A 75 4.22 -48.45 19.62
CA LYS A 75 5.11 -47.28 19.53
C LYS A 75 5.17 -46.80 18.07
N ARG A 76 4.52 -45.67 17.79
CA ARG A 76 4.52 -45.00 16.48
C ARG A 76 5.95 -44.77 16.00
N SER A 77 6.37 -45.55 15.00
CA SER A 77 7.50 -45.16 14.15
C SER A 77 7.06 -43.97 13.31
N ILE A 78 7.79 -42.87 13.39
CA ILE A 78 7.49 -41.66 12.63
C ILE A 78 7.73 -41.99 11.16
N SER A 79 6.71 -41.89 10.31
CA SER A 79 6.84 -42.19 8.89
C SER A 79 7.87 -41.25 8.23
N ARG A 80 8.53 -41.69 7.14
CA ARG A 80 9.45 -40.82 6.38
C ARG A 80 8.80 -39.51 5.94
N LYS A 81 7.50 -39.52 5.60
CA LYS A 81 6.73 -38.32 5.25
C LYS A 81 6.52 -37.39 6.45
N ASP A 82 6.31 -37.93 7.65
CA ASP A 82 6.14 -37.12 8.87
C ASP A 82 7.46 -36.55 9.37
N ARG A 83 8.57 -37.28 9.18
CA ARG A 83 9.93 -36.73 9.38
C ARG A 83 10.20 -35.62 8.39
N GLN A 84 9.95 -35.83 7.10
CA GLN A 84 10.16 -34.80 6.07
C GLN A 84 9.30 -33.56 6.31
N ARG A 85 8.04 -33.70 6.72
CA ARG A 85 7.20 -32.57 7.15
C ARG A 85 7.69 -31.89 8.42
N LYS A 86 8.20 -32.65 9.39
CA LYS A 86 8.83 -32.07 10.59
C LYS A 86 10.12 -31.34 10.28
N ASP A 87 10.93 -31.87 9.38
CA ASP A 87 12.20 -31.30 8.95
C ASP A 87 11.93 -30.03 8.12
N GLU A 88 10.94 -30.06 7.21
CA GLU A 88 10.46 -28.87 6.48
C GLU A 88 9.86 -27.83 7.42
N ALA A 89 9.05 -28.23 8.41
CA ALA A 89 8.50 -27.31 9.40
C ALA A 89 9.55 -26.75 10.36
N ALA A 90 10.56 -27.54 10.73
CA ALA A 90 11.69 -27.10 11.54
C ALA A 90 12.60 -26.14 10.77
N VAL A 91 12.84 -26.40 9.48
CA VAL A 91 13.52 -25.47 8.57
C VAL A 91 12.71 -24.19 8.39
N ARG A 92 11.38 -24.28 8.28
CA ARG A 92 10.49 -23.10 8.18
C ARG A 92 10.45 -22.28 9.47
N ALA A 93 10.54 -22.94 10.62
CA ALA A 93 10.60 -22.31 11.93
C ALA A 93 11.97 -21.70 12.23
N SER A 94 13.07 -22.32 11.78
CA SER A 94 14.43 -21.77 11.90
C SER A 94 14.73 -20.67 10.88
N ALA A 95 13.93 -20.56 9.81
CA ALA A 95 14.12 -19.60 8.73
C ALA A 95 13.38 -18.26 8.93
N ARG A 96 12.56 -18.08 9.98
CA ARG A 96 11.93 -16.78 10.25
C ARG A 96 12.89 -15.91 11.07
N PRO A 97 13.41 -14.81 10.50
CA PRO A 97 14.20 -13.86 11.26
C PRO A 97 13.36 -13.29 12.41
N PHE A 98 13.95 -13.14 13.60
CA PHE A 98 13.39 -12.40 14.74
C PHE A 98 11.98 -12.83 15.20
N PRO A 99 11.81 -14.01 15.82
CA PRO A 99 10.49 -14.57 16.12
C PRO A 99 9.59 -13.69 17.02
N GLU A 100 10.16 -12.94 17.96
CA GLU A 100 9.39 -12.01 18.81
C GLU A 100 8.93 -10.76 18.04
N LEU A 101 9.82 -10.19 17.22
CA LEU A 101 9.47 -9.06 16.35
C LEU A 101 8.45 -9.48 15.29
N ASP A 102 8.56 -10.69 14.75
CA ASP A 102 7.59 -11.28 13.82
C ASP A 102 6.21 -11.42 14.46
N ALA A 103 6.13 -11.96 15.68
CA ALA A 103 4.86 -12.11 16.39
C ALA A 103 4.16 -10.76 16.64
N GLN A 104 4.92 -9.75 17.07
CA GLN A 104 4.39 -8.41 17.29
C GLN A 104 3.97 -7.74 15.97
N ALA A 105 4.81 -7.81 14.94
CA ALA A 105 4.52 -7.25 13.61
C ALA A 105 3.25 -7.89 13.02
N ARG A 106 3.13 -9.21 13.16
CA ARG A 106 1.95 -9.97 12.76
C ARG A 106 0.70 -9.50 13.45
N GLU A 107 0.72 -9.36 14.78
CA GLU A 107 -0.45 -8.91 15.54
C GLU A 107 -0.91 -7.51 15.10
N ILE A 108 0.04 -6.58 14.92
CA ILE A 108 -0.24 -5.21 14.48
C ILE A 108 -0.81 -5.22 13.06
N TYR A 109 -0.20 -5.96 12.13
CA TYR A 109 -0.65 -6.05 10.74
C TYR A 109 -2.03 -6.71 10.62
N SER A 110 -2.28 -7.81 11.33
CA SER A 110 -3.61 -8.45 11.39
C SER A 110 -4.69 -7.47 11.87
N ARG A 111 -4.37 -6.60 12.84
CA ARG A 111 -5.30 -5.54 13.28
C ARG A 111 -5.55 -4.48 12.20
N ASN A 112 -4.54 -4.10 11.42
CA ASN A 112 -4.73 -3.19 10.28
C ASN A 112 -5.71 -3.79 9.26
N ILE A 113 -5.53 -5.06 8.89
CA ILE A 113 -6.45 -5.75 7.96
C ILE A 113 -7.86 -5.82 8.53
N ALA A 114 -8.00 -6.19 9.81
CA ALA A 114 -9.31 -6.27 10.46
C ALA A 114 -10.03 -4.92 10.50
N LEU A 115 -9.29 -3.84 10.80
CA LEU A 115 -9.83 -2.48 10.81
C LEU A 115 -10.20 -1.99 9.39
N ALA A 116 -9.38 -2.28 8.38
CA ALA A 116 -9.71 -1.96 6.99
C ALA A 116 -10.99 -2.67 6.55
N LYS A 117 -11.09 -3.98 6.83
CA LYS A 117 -12.29 -4.80 6.55
C LYS A 117 -13.52 -4.29 7.28
N GLU A 118 -13.38 -3.91 8.55
CA GLU A 118 -14.47 -3.34 9.33
C GLU A 118 -14.92 -2.00 8.76
N LEU A 119 -13.98 -1.09 8.48
CA LEU A 119 -14.27 0.24 7.97
C LEU A 119 -14.98 0.16 6.62
N ILE A 120 -14.40 -0.57 5.66
CA ILE A 120 -14.95 -0.72 4.31
C ILE A 120 -16.33 -1.40 4.35
N GLY A 121 -16.53 -2.41 5.22
CA GLY A 121 -17.81 -3.10 5.37
C GLY A 121 -18.89 -2.30 6.11
N GLN A 122 -18.54 -1.23 6.83
CA GLN A 122 -19.49 -0.45 7.64
C GLN A 122 -19.74 0.95 7.13
N ILE A 123 -18.88 1.51 6.26
CA ILE A 123 -18.94 2.92 5.89
C ILE A 123 -20.29 3.31 5.29
N ASP A 124 -21.01 2.41 4.61
CA ASP A 124 -22.32 2.66 4.00
C ASP A 124 -23.52 2.65 4.97
N ARG A 125 -23.30 2.38 6.27
CA ARG A 125 -24.36 2.36 7.30
C ARG A 125 -24.83 3.74 7.76
N GLY A 126 -24.36 4.81 7.12
CA GLY A 126 -24.77 6.20 7.36
C GLY A 126 -23.88 6.97 8.34
N TYR A 127 -23.35 6.32 9.38
CA TYR A 127 -22.38 6.92 10.30
C TYR A 127 -21.35 5.90 10.79
N VAL A 128 -20.18 6.40 11.20
CA VAL A 128 -19.03 5.63 11.69
C VAL A 128 -18.46 6.35 12.91
N GLU A 129 -18.22 5.61 14.00
CA GLU A 129 -17.53 6.09 15.21
C GLU A 129 -16.24 5.28 15.42
N LYS A 130 -15.33 5.41 14.47
CA LYS A 130 -14.10 4.61 14.40
C LYS A 130 -12.83 5.46 14.26
N TYR A 131 -12.96 6.78 14.14
CA TYR A 131 -11.80 7.66 13.99
C TYR A 131 -10.82 7.45 15.14
N GLY A 132 -11.31 7.41 16.39
CA GLY A 132 -10.46 7.13 17.56
C GLY A 132 -9.72 5.79 17.49
N SER A 133 -10.39 4.71 17.06
CA SER A 133 -9.76 3.39 16.92
C SER A 133 -8.73 3.33 15.80
N ILE A 134 -8.99 3.99 14.67
CA ILE A 134 -8.06 4.05 13.54
C ILE A 134 -6.83 4.88 13.92
N MET A 135 -7.01 6.02 14.60
CA MET A 135 -5.91 6.83 15.08
C MET A 135 -5.03 6.09 16.09
N ARG A 136 -5.62 5.31 17.00
CA ARG A 136 -4.87 4.45 17.92
C ARG A 136 -4.08 3.37 17.18
N GLN A 137 -4.68 2.77 16.15
CA GLN A 137 -3.95 1.79 15.33
C GLN A 137 -2.81 2.45 14.54
N ALA A 138 -3.03 3.63 13.96
CA ALA A 138 -2.00 4.39 13.30
C ALA A 138 -0.85 4.74 14.27
N GLU A 139 -1.17 5.05 15.53
CA GLU A 139 -0.16 5.23 16.57
C GLU A 139 0.66 3.94 16.83
N LEU A 140 0.00 2.79 16.97
CA LEU A 140 0.69 1.50 17.13
C LEU A 140 1.61 1.19 15.94
N ASN A 141 1.13 1.44 14.71
CA ASN A 141 1.93 1.27 13.50
C ASN A 141 3.21 2.11 13.53
N SER A 142 3.09 3.42 13.82
CA SER A 142 4.25 4.32 13.81
C SER A 142 5.22 4.07 14.97
N GLN A 143 4.73 3.53 16.09
CA GLN A 143 5.57 3.07 17.22
C GLN A 143 6.38 1.84 16.78
N ALA A 144 5.69 0.85 16.20
CA ALA A 144 6.31 -0.38 15.73
C ALA A 144 7.28 -0.12 14.58
N LEU A 145 6.95 0.70 13.58
CA LEU A 145 7.86 1.03 12.48
C LEU A 145 9.19 1.65 12.96
N SER A 146 9.17 2.39 14.07
CA SER A 146 10.39 2.96 14.66
C SER A 146 11.28 1.95 15.41
N SER A 147 10.76 0.76 15.75
CA SER A 147 11.40 -0.19 16.68
C SER A 147 11.42 -1.64 16.20
N ASN A 148 10.63 -1.97 15.19
CA ASN A 148 10.38 -3.29 14.67
C ASN A 148 10.41 -3.21 13.13
N PRO A 149 11.56 -3.49 12.50
CA PRO A 149 11.72 -3.42 11.04
C PRO A 149 10.90 -4.46 10.29
N VAL A 150 10.35 -5.46 10.99
CA VAL A 150 9.60 -6.57 10.38
C VAL A 150 8.21 -6.11 9.93
N LEU A 151 7.58 -5.11 10.58
CA LEU A 151 6.22 -4.68 10.23
C LEU A 151 6.09 -4.24 8.77
N LEU A 152 7.07 -3.53 8.22
CA LEU A 152 7.05 -3.12 6.82
C LEU A 152 7.04 -4.33 5.88
N SER A 153 7.73 -5.42 6.24
CA SER A 153 7.77 -6.63 5.41
C SER A 153 6.42 -7.31 5.24
N TYR A 154 5.45 -7.05 6.13
CA TYR A 154 4.09 -7.57 6.00
C TYR A 154 3.30 -6.88 4.88
N THR A 155 3.72 -5.69 4.46
CA THR A 155 3.03 -4.93 3.40
C THR A 155 3.19 -5.52 2.00
N ARG A 156 3.95 -6.61 1.85
CA ARG A 156 4.10 -7.39 0.60
C ARG A 156 2.97 -8.39 0.37
N TYR A 157 2.15 -8.64 1.39
CA TYR A 157 1.18 -9.72 1.34
C TYR A 157 -0.14 -9.23 0.73
N ALA A 158 -0.63 -9.97 -0.26
CA ALA A 158 -1.95 -9.78 -0.87
C ALA A 158 -3.02 -10.64 -0.19
N THR A 159 -4.28 -10.21 -0.20
CA THR A 159 -5.41 -11.03 0.28
C THR A 159 -6.23 -11.58 -0.89
N ALA A 160 -6.65 -12.85 -0.81
CA ALA A 160 -7.46 -13.49 -1.84
C ALA A 160 -8.95 -13.06 -1.82
N ASP A 161 -9.47 -12.64 -0.67
CA ASP A 161 -10.89 -12.30 -0.49
C ASP A 161 -11.29 -11.00 -1.21
N ASP A 162 -10.67 -9.90 -0.78
CA ASP A 162 -10.87 -8.57 -1.33
C ASP A 162 -9.54 -7.82 -1.24
N TYR A 163 -9.03 -7.37 -2.37
CA TYR A 163 -7.75 -6.68 -2.41
C TYR A 163 -7.82 -5.36 -1.63
N LEU A 164 -9.01 -4.73 -1.55
CA LEU A 164 -9.14 -3.37 -1.02
C LEU A 164 -8.75 -3.29 0.46
N TYR A 165 -9.02 -4.36 1.23
CA TYR A 165 -8.65 -4.41 2.65
C TYR A 165 -7.14 -4.42 2.86
N ALA A 166 -6.43 -5.30 2.15
CA ALA A 166 -4.97 -5.37 2.21
C ALA A 166 -4.34 -4.12 1.64
N HIS A 167 -4.86 -3.64 0.51
CA HIS A 167 -4.42 -2.42 -0.14
C HIS A 167 -4.44 -1.22 0.81
N SER A 168 -5.60 -0.92 1.42
CA SER A 168 -5.71 0.21 2.36
C SER A 168 -4.79 0.05 3.57
N ALA A 169 -4.65 -1.17 4.11
CA ALA A 169 -3.75 -1.45 5.23
C ALA A 169 -2.27 -1.27 4.85
N ASN A 170 -1.87 -1.78 3.67
CA ASN A 170 -0.52 -1.68 3.13
C ASN A 170 -0.15 -0.22 2.89
N VAL A 171 -0.99 0.52 2.15
CA VAL A 171 -0.77 1.95 1.86
C VAL A 171 -0.66 2.75 3.16
N ALA A 172 -1.45 2.42 4.20
CA ALA A 172 -1.33 3.05 5.51
C ALA A 172 0.04 2.81 6.16
N VAL A 173 0.49 1.56 6.26
CA VAL A 173 1.80 1.23 6.87
C VAL A 173 2.95 1.84 6.07
N ILE A 174 2.92 1.75 4.74
CA ILE A 174 3.95 2.33 3.85
C ILE A 174 4.00 3.85 4.00
N SER A 175 2.85 4.53 3.96
CA SER A 175 2.78 5.99 4.09
C SER A 175 3.34 6.45 5.44
N GLN A 176 3.05 5.72 6.53
CA GLN A 176 3.59 6.04 7.84
C GLN A 176 5.11 5.83 7.93
N ALA A 177 5.63 4.76 7.31
CA ALA A 177 7.07 4.53 7.23
C ALA A 177 7.77 5.67 6.48
N MET A 178 7.20 6.12 5.36
CA MET A 178 7.70 7.27 4.60
C MET A 178 7.60 8.57 5.39
N GLY A 179 6.50 8.78 6.12
CA GLY A 179 6.34 9.95 7.00
C GLY A 179 7.42 10.02 8.09
N LEU A 180 7.79 8.88 8.68
CA LEU A 180 8.88 8.81 9.65
C LEU A 180 10.25 9.12 9.00
N ALA A 181 10.54 8.54 7.82
CA ALA A 181 11.76 8.82 7.07
C ALA A 181 11.88 10.31 6.68
N LEU A 182 10.76 10.96 6.36
CA LEU A 182 10.68 12.40 6.07
C LEU A 182 10.81 13.29 7.31
N GLY A 183 10.93 12.72 8.51
CA GLY A 183 11.04 13.45 9.76
C GLY A 183 9.75 14.18 10.16
N LEU A 184 8.58 13.67 9.75
CA LEU A 184 7.30 14.25 10.15
C LEU A 184 7.03 13.99 11.65
N GLU A 185 6.38 14.95 12.29
CA GLU A 185 5.91 14.81 13.67
C GLU A 185 4.97 13.61 13.83
N ARG A 186 5.02 12.95 14.98
CA ARG A 186 4.28 11.71 15.24
C ARG A 186 2.78 11.84 15.00
N SER A 187 2.19 12.97 15.38
CA SER A 187 0.77 13.27 15.14
C SER A 187 0.44 13.38 13.65
N ALA A 188 1.32 13.98 12.85
CA ALA A 188 1.18 14.06 11.41
C ALA A 188 1.33 12.69 10.74
N VAL A 189 2.28 11.86 11.20
CA VAL A 189 2.42 10.46 10.75
C VAL A 189 1.17 9.65 11.05
N ASN A 190 0.58 9.79 12.23
CA ASN A 190 -0.65 9.05 12.58
C ASN A 190 -1.84 9.52 11.72
N PHE A 191 -1.98 10.83 11.50
CA PHE A 191 -3.03 11.38 10.65
C PHE A 191 -2.84 10.99 9.17
N LEU A 192 -1.59 10.90 8.71
CA LEU A 192 -1.24 10.36 7.40
C LEU A 192 -1.69 8.89 7.26
N GLY A 193 -1.47 8.07 8.29
CA GLY A 193 -1.95 6.69 8.35
C GLY A 193 -3.47 6.58 8.27
N PHE A 194 -4.21 7.47 8.96
CA PHE A 194 -5.67 7.55 8.82
C PHE A 194 -6.10 7.88 7.39
N CYS A 195 -5.52 8.93 6.79
CA CYS A 195 -5.87 9.34 5.43
C CYS A 195 -5.54 8.24 4.41
N ALA A 196 -4.41 7.55 4.58
CA ALA A 196 -3.99 6.43 3.75
C ALA A 196 -4.91 5.22 3.88
N LEU A 197 -5.40 4.89 5.08
CA LEU A 197 -6.39 3.83 5.26
C LEU A 197 -7.73 4.18 4.60
N ALA A 198 -8.09 5.46 4.60
CA ALA A 198 -9.38 5.95 4.13
C ALA A 198 -9.42 6.43 2.66
N HIS A 199 -8.27 6.51 1.97
CA HIS A 199 -8.18 7.15 0.66
C HIS A 199 -9.11 6.50 -0.38
N ASP A 200 -9.23 5.19 -0.30
CA ASP A 200 -9.90 4.37 -1.29
C ASP A 200 -11.33 3.97 -0.88
N LEU A 201 -11.92 4.63 0.12
CA LEU A 201 -13.31 4.37 0.53
C LEU A 201 -14.32 4.60 -0.59
N GLY A 202 -13.97 5.39 -1.61
CA GLY A 202 -14.74 5.55 -2.84
C GLY A 202 -14.86 4.29 -3.69
N MET A 203 -13.86 3.40 -3.65
CA MET A 203 -13.78 2.22 -4.51
C MET A 203 -14.87 1.19 -4.22
N ILE A 204 -15.57 1.31 -3.09
CA ILE A 204 -16.70 0.46 -2.70
C ILE A 204 -17.80 0.51 -3.79
N ASP A 205 -18.06 1.69 -4.35
CA ASP A 205 -19.06 1.90 -5.40
C ASP A 205 -18.67 1.20 -6.71
N HIS A 206 -17.37 0.96 -6.91
CA HIS A 206 -16.80 0.39 -8.14
C HIS A 206 -16.18 -1.00 -7.92
N SER A 207 -16.51 -1.66 -6.79
CA SER A 207 -15.96 -2.96 -6.41
C SER A 207 -16.17 -4.06 -7.45
N LYS A 208 -17.24 -3.99 -8.24
CA LYS A 208 -17.50 -4.91 -9.36
C LYS A 208 -16.52 -4.70 -10.52
N LEU A 209 -16.27 -3.45 -10.90
CA LEU A 209 -15.31 -3.11 -11.95
C LEU A 209 -13.89 -3.51 -11.53
N ALA A 210 -13.54 -3.24 -10.27
CA ALA A 210 -12.23 -3.57 -9.72
C ALA A 210 -11.93 -5.09 -9.66
N LYS A 211 -12.96 -5.95 -9.76
CA LYS A 211 -12.84 -7.42 -9.76
C LYS A 211 -12.87 -8.03 -11.16
N GLN A 212 -13.01 -7.24 -12.22
CA GLN A 212 -12.99 -7.75 -13.60
C GLN A 212 -11.61 -8.32 -13.96
N GLU A 213 -11.59 -9.45 -14.67
CA GLU A 213 -10.37 -10.10 -15.16
C GLU A 213 -9.81 -9.45 -16.44
N ASN A 214 -10.60 -8.58 -17.07
CA ASN A 214 -10.21 -7.87 -18.28
C ASN A 214 -9.70 -6.47 -17.93
N ARG A 215 -8.93 -5.88 -18.85
CA ARG A 215 -8.63 -4.45 -18.80
C ARG A 215 -9.94 -3.65 -18.87
N LEU A 216 -10.02 -2.60 -18.06
CA LEU A 216 -11.13 -1.66 -18.06
C LEU A 216 -11.17 -0.92 -19.40
N THR A 217 -12.38 -0.67 -19.88
CA THR A 217 -12.62 0.28 -20.97
C THR A 217 -12.40 1.72 -20.48
N ASP A 218 -12.20 2.66 -21.40
CA ASP A 218 -12.06 4.09 -21.06
C ASP A 218 -13.25 4.64 -20.26
N ALA A 219 -14.46 4.12 -20.54
CA ALA A 219 -15.67 4.50 -19.82
C ALA A 219 -15.68 3.96 -18.38
N GLU A 220 -15.34 2.69 -18.18
CA GLU A 220 -15.23 2.09 -16.85
C GLU A 220 -14.09 2.73 -16.04
N TYR A 221 -12.98 3.06 -16.70
CA TYR A 221 -11.87 3.79 -16.09
C TYR A 221 -12.30 5.18 -15.64
N SER A 222 -13.01 5.93 -16.50
CA SER A 222 -13.56 7.24 -16.16
C SER A 222 -14.53 7.19 -14.97
N GLU A 223 -15.27 6.10 -14.82
CA GLU A 223 -16.14 5.87 -13.66
C GLU A 223 -15.32 5.69 -12.38
N ILE A 224 -14.28 4.84 -12.41
CA ILE A 224 -13.38 4.62 -11.27
C ILE A 224 -12.64 5.90 -10.86
N MET A 225 -12.32 6.80 -11.79
CA MET A 225 -11.65 8.07 -11.47
C MET A 225 -12.47 9.00 -10.56
N LEU A 226 -13.76 8.70 -10.34
CA LEU A 226 -14.63 9.44 -9.40
C LEU A 226 -14.49 8.98 -7.95
N HIS A 227 -13.79 7.87 -7.68
CA HIS A 227 -13.66 7.34 -6.34
C HIS A 227 -12.99 8.31 -5.33
N PRO A 228 -12.05 9.22 -5.69
CA PRO A 228 -11.49 10.14 -4.69
C PRO A 228 -12.55 11.12 -4.17
N GLU A 229 -13.46 11.57 -5.04
CA GLU A 229 -14.58 12.43 -4.67
C GLU A 229 -15.57 11.68 -3.76
N ALA A 230 -15.90 10.44 -4.13
CA ALA A 230 -16.77 9.58 -3.33
C ALA A 230 -16.15 9.21 -1.97
N GLY A 231 -14.83 8.98 -1.93
CA GLY A 231 -14.07 8.73 -0.71
C GLY A 231 -14.03 9.94 0.21
N ALA A 232 -13.76 11.13 -0.33
CA ALA A 232 -13.80 12.37 0.42
C ALA A 232 -15.20 12.63 1.02
N ALA A 233 -16.28 12.41 0.26
CA ALA A 233 -17.65 12.54 0.78
C ALA A 233 -17.93 11.58 1.95
N ARG A 234 -17.35 10.37 1.96
CA ARG A 234 -17.51 9.41 3.06
C ARG A 234 -16.86 9.85 4.37
N ILE A 235 -15.90 10.79 4.34
CA ILE A 235 -15.29 11.33 5.57
C ILE A 235 -16.31 12.05 6.47
N ASP A 236 -17.39 12.58 5.91
CA ASP A 236 -18.45 13.19 6.70
C ASP A 236 -19.13 12.22 7.68
N ARG A 237 -19.09 10.91 7.37
CA ARG A 237 -19.70 9.85 8.18
C ARG A 237 -18.96 9.59 9.50
N PHE A 238 -17.72 10.06 9.67
CA PHE A 238 -16.97 9.92 10.93
C PHE A 238 -17.45 10.91 11.99
N LEU A 239 -18.43 10.55 12.81
CA LEU A 239 -19.04 11.49 13.77
C LEU A 239 -18.10 11.87 14.92
N ASP A 240 -17.14 11.00 15.24
CA ASP A 240 -16.13 11.18 16.29
C ASP A 240 -14.88 11.96 15.84
N MET A 241 -14.92 12.56 14.65
CA MET A 241 -13.80 13.32 14.06
C MET A 241 -14.07 14.83 14.06
N ASP A 242 -13.09 15.63 14.49
CA ASP A 242 -13.15 17.10 14.47
C ASP A 242 -13.37 17.64 13.05
N GLY A 243 -14.19 18.69 12.92
CA GLY A 243 -14.57 19.25 11.62
C GLY A 243 -13.39 19.80 10.80
N ARG A 244 -12.36 20.37 11.44
CA ARG A 244 -11.17 20.85 10.70
C ARG A 244 -10.35 19.68 10.18
N LEU A 245 -10.22 18.63 10.97
CA LEU A 245 -9.54 17.40 10.55
C LEU A 245 -10.29 16.71 9.41
N LYS A 246 -11.63 16.73 9.41
CA LYS A 246 -12.43 16.22 8.29
C LYS A 246 -12.08 16.93 6.99
N GLU A 247 -12.11 18.26 6.98
CA GLU A 247 -11.79 19.04 5.78
C GLU A 247 -10.35 18.82 5.31
N GLN A 248 -9.41 18.68 6.24
CA GLN A 248 -8.03 18.33 5.91
C GLN A 248 -7.93 16.93 5.29
N ALA A 249 -8.59 15.92 5.85
CA ALA A 249 -8.59 14.55 5.32
C ALA A 249 -9.25 14.49 3.94
N LYS A 250 -10.40 15.15 3.76
CA LYS A 250 -11.08 15.26 2.45
C LYS A 250 -10.15 15.83 1.40
N LYS A 251 -9.45 16.93 1.71
CA LYS A 251 -8.48 17.54 0.79
C LYS A 251 -7.37 16.55 0.42
N ILE A 252 -6.83 15.83 1.40
CA ILE A 252 -5.76 14.84 1.16
C ILE A 252 -6.27 13.72 0.25
N ILE A 253 -7.41 13.12 0.59
CA ILE A 253 -7.99 11.98 -0.13
C ILE A 253 -8.31 12.35 -1.59
N LEU A 254 -8.91 13.52 -1.82
CA LEU A 254 -9.21 14.02 -3.15
C LEU A 254 -7.95 14.16 -4.04
N GLN A 255 -6.79 14.36 -3.42
CA GLN A 255 -5.53 14.68 -4.10
C GLN A 255 -4.56 13.48 -4.24
N VAL A 256 -4.90 12.28 -3.73
CA VAL A 256 -3.97 11.13 -3.73
C VAL A 256 -3.55 10.71 -5.14
N HIS A 257 -4.44 10.85 -6.12
CA HIS A 257 -4.16 10.52 -7.52
C HIS A 257 -3.68 11.71 -8.36
N GLU A 258 -3.43 12.85 -7.73
CA GLU A 258 -2.78 13.99 -8.39
C GLU A 258 -1.30 13.69 -8.62
N ARG A 259 -0.73 14.33 -9.64
CA ARG A 259 0.67 14.17 -10.04
C ARG A 259 1.28 15.55 -10.19
N ILE A 260 2.54 15.72 -9.77
CA ILE A 260 3.15 17.06 -9.64
C ILE A 260 3.27 17.83 -10.97
N ASP A 261 3.17 17.11 -12.08
CA ASP A 261 3.17 17.59 -13.46
C ASP A 261 1.75 17.84 -14.02
N ALA A 262 0.73 17.88 -13.15
CA ALA A 262 -0.69 17.98 -13.50
C ALA A 262 -1.23 16.82 -14.37
N GLY A 263 -0.50 15.70 -14.46
CA GLY A 263 -0.93 14.50 -15.17
C GLY A 263 -1.94 13.63 -14.41
N GLY A 264 -2.25 13.97 -13.16
CA GLY A 264 -3.15 13.22 -12.28
C GLY A 264 -4.63 13.63 -12.38
N TYR A 265 -5.42 13.22 -11.40
CA TYR A 265 -6.85 13.49 -11.32
C TYR A 265 -7.31 13.62 -9.85
N PRO A 266 -8.50 14.21 -9.58
CA PRO A 266 -9.47 14.78 -10.53
C PRO A 266 -9.22 16.24 -10.93
N GLY A 267 -8.46 16.99 -10.13
CA GLY A 267 -8.23 18.43 -10.28
C GLY A 267 -7.08 18.80 -11.22
N ARG A 268 -6.17 17.87 -11.56
CA ARG A 268 -4.97 18.13 -12.38
C ARG A 268 -4.08 19.21 -11.77
N LEU A 269 -3.82 19.04 -10.48
CA LEU A 269 -3.11 20.01 -9.67
C LEU A 269 -1.60 19.97 -9.91
N THR A 270 -0.92 21.10 -9.75
CA THR A 270 0.55 21.16 -9.78
C THR A 270 1.15 20.88 -8.40
N ASN A 271 2.46 20.64 -8.36
CA ASN A 271 3.21 20.34 -7.12
C ASN A 271 2.82 21.19 -5.89
N GLU A 272 2.71 22.50 -6.04
CA GLU A 272 2.44 23.45 -4.94
C GLU A 272 0.98 23.39 -4.44
N GLU A 273 0.06 22.88 -5.26
CA GLU A 273 -1.37 22.77 -4.95
C GLU A 273 -1.72 21.45 -4.26
N ILE A 274 -0.93 20.41 -4.54
CA ILE A 274 -1.09 19.07 -3.96
C ILE A 274 -0.55 19.06 -2.53
N SER A 275 -1.39 18.64 -1.58
CA SER A 275 -0.98 18.41 -0.19
C SER A 275 0.22 17.47 -0.14
N PHE A 276 1.26 17.84 0.61
CA PHE A 276 2.44 16.97 0.76
C PHE A 276 2.07 15.58 1.30
N SER A 277 1.07 15.48 2.17
CA SER A 277 0.52 14.19 2.63
C SER A 277 -0.11 13.39 1.49
N ALA A 278 -0.80 14.04 0.55
CA ALA A 278 -1.36 13.36 -0.62
C ALA A 278 -0.27 12.88 -1.58
N GLN A 279 0.83 13.63 -1.73
CA GLN A 279 2.00 13.18 -2.51
C GLN A 279 2.62 11.91 -1.91
N ILE A 280 2.75 11.84 -0.58
CA ILE A 280 3.28 10.66 0.12
C ILE A 280 2.36 9.45 -0.08
N ILE A 281 1.05 9.63 0.14
CA ILE A 281 0.08 8.52 -0.03
C ILE A 281 0.04 8.09 -1.50
N GLY A 282 0.06 9.02 -2.45
CA GLY A 282 -0.03 8.73 -3.88
C GLY A 282 1.10 7.87 -4.41
N ILE A 283 2.35 8.07 -3.96
CA ILE A 283 3.44 7.17 -4.37
C ILE A 283 3.37 5.82 -3.65
N ALA A 284 2.92 5.80 -2.38
CA ALA A 284 2.75 4.57 -1.61
C ALA A 284 1.65 3.68 -2.22
N ASP A 285 0.54 4.30 -2.63
CA ASP A 285 -0.56 3.68 -3.39
C ASP A 285 -0.03 3.06 -4.69
N VAL A 286 0.68 3.83 -5.53
CA VAL A 286 1.21 3.30 -6.79
C VAL A 286 2.21 2.17 -6.57
N TYR A 287 3.11 2.29 -5.59
CA TYR A 287 4.05 1.21 -5.26
C TYR A 287 3.30 -0.06 -4.84
N GLU A 288 2.35 0.05 -3.91
CA GLU A 288 1.53 -1.07 -3.44
C GLU A 288 0.79 -1.70 -4.62
N ALA A 289 0.06 -0.89 -5.38
CA ALA A 289 -0.78 -1.37 -6.46
C ALA A 289 0.06 -2.11 -7.50
N MET A 290 1.22 -1.57 -7.90
CA MET A 290 2.10 -2.19 -8.89
C MET A 290 2.78 -3.47 -8.36
N SER A 291 3.11 -3.54 -7.08
CA SER A 291 3.80 -4.68 -6.46
C SER A 291 2.86 -5.81 -6.02
N HIS A 292 1.55 -5.62 -6.12
CA HIS A 292 0.53 -6.60 -5.73
C HIS A 292 -0.25 -7.14 -6.94
N PRO A 293 -0.74 -8.39 -6.87
CA PRO A 293 -1.51 -8.99 -7.94
C PRO A 293 -2.88 -8.31 -8.07
N ARG A 294 -3.40 -8.26 -9.29
CA ARG A 294 -4.76 -7.83 -9.61
C ARG A 294 -5.45 -8.93 -10.41
N SER A 295 -6.77 -8.91 -10.48
CA SER A 295 -7.56 -9.91 -11.25
C SER A 295 -7.11 -10.05 -12.71
N TRP A 296 -6.60 -8.97 -13.31
CA TRP A 296 -6.20 -8.87 -14.71
C TRP A 296 -4.68 -8.86 -14.94
N ARG A 297 -3.85 -8.87 -13.88
CA ARG A 297 -2.38 -8.93 -14.03
C ARG A 297 -1.65 -9.52 -12.81
N PRO A 298 -0.48 -10.15 -13.00
CA PRO A 298 0.38 -10.53 -11.89
C PRO A 298 0.93 -9.30 -11.15
N ALA A 299 1.48 -9.55 -9.96
CA ALA A 299 2.25 -8.57 -9.20
C ALA A 299 3.56 -8.25 -9.93
N GLY A 300 3.90 -6.97 -10.05
CA GLY A 300 5.21 -6.54 -10.48
C GLY A 300 6.26 -6.84 -9.42
N HIS A 301 7.47 -7.21 -9.85
CA HIS A 301 8.56 -7.41 -8.90
C HIS A 301 8.94 -6.10 -8.19
N PRO A 302 9.16 -6.11 -6.86
CA PRO A 302 9.40 -4.89 -6.09
C PRO A 302 10.52 -3.99 -6.62
N HIS A 303 11.62 -4.57 -7.10
CA HIS A 303 12.73 -3.80 -7.68
C HIS A 303 12.36 -3.13 -9.01
N ASN A 304 11.55 -3.78 -9.85
CA ASN A 304 11.08 -3.22 -11.12
C ASN A 304 10.09 -2.07 -10.87
N VAL A 305 9.22 -2.21 -9.85
CA VAL A 305 8.35 -1.14 -9.40
C VAL A 305 9.15 0.04 -8.84
N MET A 306 10.14 -0.23 -8.00
CA MET A 306 11.03 0.81 -7.46
C MET A 306 11.76 1.56 -8.58
N LYS A 307 12.36 0.85 -9.52
CA LYS A 307 13.01 1.44 -10.70
C LYS A 307 12.04 2.33 -11.48
N HIS A 308 10.83 1.85 -11.75
CA HIS A 308 9.81 2.63 -12.45
C HIS A 308 9.48 3.94 -11.72
N LEU A 309 9.33 3.91 -10.40
CA LEU A 309 9.03 5.10 -9.60
C LEU A 309 10.21 6.08 -9.53
N ILE A 310 11.45 5.58 -9.52
CA ILE A 310 12.65 6.40 -9.64
C ILE A 310 12.69 7.09 -11.00
N ASP A 311 12.37 6.38 -12.09
CA ASP A 311 12.33 6.96 -13.44
C ASP A 311 11.25 8.05 -13.59
N LYS A 312 10.25 8.07 -12.69
CA LYS A 312 9.19 9.09 -12.59
C LYS A 312 9.52 10.23 -11.62
N GLU A 313 10.72 10.26 -11.05
CA GLU A 313 11.18 11.38 -10.22
C GLU A 313 11.16 12.68 -11.03
N GLY A 314 10.51 13.72 -10.50
CA GLY A 314 10.33 15.01 -11.18
C GLY A 314 9.28 15.01 -12.30
N HIS A 315 8.78 13.82 -12.69
CA HIS A 315 7.77 13.61 -13.72
C HIS A 315 6.62 12.77 -13.14
N GLY A 316 5.79 13.46 -12.36
CA GLY A 316 4.62 12.91 -11.69
C GLY A 316 4.79 12.76 -10.18
N PHE A 317 6.02 12.49 -9.71
CA PHE A 317 6.34 12.42 -8.27
C PHE A 317 7.44 13.39 -7.84
N ASN A 318 7.26 13.97 -6.65
CA ASN A 318 8.23 14.87 -6.03
C ASN A 318 9.50 14.10 -5.59
N SER A 319 10.68 14.64 -5.92
CA SER A 319 11.99 14.09 -5.52
C SER A 319 12.12 13.74 -4.05
N ARG A 320 11.58 14.56 -3.15
CA ARG A 320 11.64 14.30 -1.70
C ARG A 320 10.84 13.05 -1.32
N VAL A 321 9.70 12.85 -1.99
CA VAL A 321 8.80 11.73 -1.76
C VAL A 321 9.37 10.44 -2.36
N VAL A 322 9.96 10.49 -3.56
CA VAL A 322 10.67 9.34 -4.15
C VAL A 322 11.85 8.92 -3.27
N LYS A 323 12.66 9.87 -2.80
CA LYS A 323 13.78 9.58 -1.89
C LYS A 323 13.34 8.92 -0.59
N ALA A 324 12.22 9.36 -0.01
CA ALA A 324 11.66 8.73 1.18
C ALA A 324 11.20 7.28 0.91
N LEU A 325 10.65 7.00 -0.28
CA LEU A 325 10.30 5.63 -0.67
C LEU A 325 11.55 4.75 -0.77
N ILE A 326 12.62 5.27 -1.40
CA ILE A 326 13.92 4.58 -1.49
C ILE A 326 14.52 4.37 -0.10
N GLU A 327 14.37 5.31 0.83
CA GLU A 327 14.88 5.14 2.20
C GLU A 327 14.14 4.04 2.97
N VAL A 328 12.81 3.95 2.77
CA VAL A 328 11.97 2.94 3.40
C VAL A 328 12.21 1.54 2.84
N PHE A 329 12.28 1.41 1.51
CA PHE A 329 12.36 0.11 0.85
C PHE A 329 13.76 -0.24 0.34
N SER A 330 14.72 0.68 0.35
CA SER A 330 15.99 0.52 -0.36
C SER A 330 15.81 0.40 -1.89
N ILE A 331 16.93 0.38 -2.62
CA ILE A 331 16.94 0.01 -4.05
C ILE A 331 16.78 -1.51 -4.25
N TYR A 332 16.88 -2.28 -3.16
CA TYR A 332 16.57 -3.72 -3.11
C TYR A 332 15.47 -3.98 -2.09
N PRO A 333 14.18 -3.78 -2.44
CA PRO A 333 13.08 -3.99 -1.51
C PRO A 333 12.98 -5.43 -1.01
N PRO A 334 12.47 -5.65 0.22
CA PRO A 334 12.12 -6.99 0.70
C PRO A 334 11.29 -7.77 -0.33
N GLY A 335 11.66 -9.03 -0.56
CA GLY A 335 11.11 -9.86 -1.63
C GLY A 335 11.85 -9.77 -2.98
N SER A 336 12.84 -8.90 -3.12
CA SER A 336 13.75 -8.90 -4.28
C SER A 336 14.67 -10.13 -4.25
N LEU A 337 14.96 -10.69 -5.42
CA LEU A 337 15.96 -11.74 -5.59
C LEU A 337 17.24 -11.13 -6.15
N VAL A 338 18.37 -11.47 -5.53
CA VAL A 338 19.68 -10.90 -5.84
C VAL A 338 20.73 -11.99 -5.96
N ALA A 339 21.64 -11.84 -6.91
CA ALA A 339 22.84 -12.65 -7.00
C ALA A 339 23.94 -11.98 -6.17
N LEU A 340 24.50 -12.73 -5.23
CA LEU A 340 25.61 -12.29 -4.41
C LEU A 340 26.93 -12.46 -5.15
N SER A 341 27.99 -11.78 -4.71
CA SER A 341 29.35 -11.95 -5.25
C SER A 341 29.97 -13.33 -5.04
N THR A 342 29.30 -14.20 -4.27
CA THR A 342 29.60 -15.63 -4.14
C THR A 342 28.98 -16.47 -5.26
N GLY A 343 28.10 -15.88 -6.09
CA GLY A 343 27.25 -16.56 -7.06
C GLY A 343 25.94 -17.09 -6.47
N GLU A 344 25.80 -17.15 -5.14
CA GLU A 344 24.57 -17.60 -4.48
C GLU A 344 23.39 -16.65 -4.78
N ILE A 345 22.19 -17.22 -4.89
CA ILE A 345 20.97 -16.43 -5.06
C ILE A 345 20.27 -16.28 -3.72
N ALA A 346 20.03 -15.04 -3.33
CA ALA A 346 19.42 -14.69 -2.06
C ALA A 346 18.16 -13.84 -2.24
N GLY A 347 17.21 -14.01 -1.33
CA GLY A 347 16.06 -13.12 -1.18
C GLY A 347 16.32 -12.05 -0.14
N VAL A 348 16.00 -10.80 -0.45
CA VAL A 348 16.06 -9.71 0.51
C VAL A 348 14.96 -9.89 1.54
N VAL A 349 15.33 -9.94 2.82
CA VAL A 349 14.37 -10.11 3.93
C VAL A 349 14.16 -8.83 4.71
N GLN A 350 15.18 -7.98 4.81
CA GLN A 350 15.11 -6.74 5.59
C GLN A 350 16.08 -5.68 5.04
N VAL A 351 15.66 -4.42 5.12
CA VAL A 351 16.50 -3.27 4.80
C VAL A 351 17.30 -2.85 6.03
N ASN A 352 18.58 -2.53 5.83
CA ASN A 352 19.39 -1.90 6.88
C ASN A 352 19.25 -0.37 6.80
N PRO A 353 18.76 0.29 7.85
CA PRO A 353 18.67 1.75 7.88
C PRO A 353 20.03 2.40 7.58
N GLY A 354 20.03 3.41 6.71
CA GLY A 354 21.24 4.12 6.30
C GLY A 354 22.09 3.40 5.25
N SER A 355 21.70 2.21 4.77
CA SER A 355 22.39 1.53 3.68
C SER A 355 21.45 1.01 2.59
N LEU A 356 21.57 1.61 1.41
CA LEU A 356 20.77 1.21 0.23
C LEU A 356 21.28 -0.07 -0.44
N THR A 357 22.51 -0.50 -0.18
CA THR A 357 23.13 -1.63 -0.92
C THR A 357 23.48 -2.83 -0.05
N ARG A 358 23.21 -2.74 1.26
CA ARG A 358 23.60 -3.76 2.23
C ARG A 358 22.39 -4.23 3.05
N PRO A 359 21.36 -4.83 2.44
CA PRO A 359 20.26 -5.42 3.19
C PRO A 359 20.67 -6.69 3.92
N VAL A 360 19.79 -7.19 4.79
CA VAL A 360 19.84 -8.57 5.27
C VAL A 360 19.16 -9.46 4.22
N VAL A 361 19.84 -10.54 3.85
CA VAL A 361 19.39 -11.48 2.83
C VAL A 361 19.32 -12.90 3.40
N SER A 362 18.43 -13.72 2.84
CA SER A 362 18.38 -15.17 3.06
C SER A 362 18.86 -15.86 1.80
N VAL A 363 19.93 -16.65 1.88
CA VAL A 363 20.40 -17.48 0.75
C VAL A 363 19.36 -18.56 0.48
N LEU A 364 18.91 -18.68 -0.77
CA LEU A 364 17.84 -19.59 -1.18
C LEU A 364 18.34 -20.64 -2.16
N LEU A 365 19.23 -20.24 -3.09
CA LEU A 365 19.78 -21.11 -4.12
C LEU A 365 21.30 -20.97 -4.21
N ASP A 366 21.95 -22.02 -4.68
CA ASP A 366 23.36 -22.00 -5.08
C ASP A 366 23.55 -21.35 -6.47
N PRO A 367 24.80 -21.18 -6.96
CA PRO A 367 25.06 -20.58 -8.28
C PRO A 367 24.43 -21.31 -9.47
N ASP A 368 24.10 -22.59 -9.31
CA ASP A 368 23.44 -23.43 -10.32
C ASP A 368 21.90 -23.41 -10.19
N PHE A 369 21.36 -22.50 -9.37
CA PHE A 369 19.92 -22.36 -9.09
C PHE A 369 19.31 -23.59 -8.41
N SER A 370 20.12 -24.43 -7.78
CA SER A 370 19.65 -25.55 -6.97
C SER A 370 19.35 -25.10 -5.53
N PRO A 371 18.37 -25.69 -4.84
CA PRO A 371 18.03 -25.31 -3.47
C PRO A 371 19.23 -25.40 -2.52
N ALA A 372 19.56 -24.28 -1.89
CA ALA A 372 20.58 -24.20 -0.85
C ALA A 372 19.94 -24.31 0.55
N LEU A 373 20.75 -24.59 1.57
CA LEU A 373 20.29 -24.48 2.95
C LEU A 373 20.05 -23.00 3.28
N PRO A 374 18.83 -22.62 3.75
CA PRO A 374 18.55 -21.25 4.08
C PRO A 374 19.50 -20.70 5.13
N ARG A 375 20.19 -19.61 4.80
CA ARG A 375 21.13 -18.93 5.68
C ARG A 375 20.91 -17.42 5.60
N LEU A 376 20.69 -16.80 6.76
CA LEU A 376 20.66 -15.35 6.86
C LEU A 376 22.08 -14.78 6.81
N ALA A 377 22.24 -13.69 6.07
CA ALA A 377 23.46 -12.92 5.99
C ALA A 377 23.12 -11.43 6.03
N ASP A 378 23.68 -10.71 7.01
CA ASP A 378 23.66 -9.26 7.01
C ASP A 378 24.82 -8.75 6.15
N LEU A 379 24.51 -8.17 4.99
CA LEU A 379 25.56 -7.69 4.09
C LEU A 379 26.33 -6.47 4.65
N LEU A 380 25.81 -5.81 5.69
CA LEU A 380 26.51 -4.76 6.42
C LEU A 380 27.64 -5.34 7.28
N GLU A 381 27.42 -6.51 7.88
CA GLU A 381 28.42 -7.23 8.68
C GLU A 381 29.41 -8.06 7.83
N HIS A 382 29.06 -8.29 6.56
CA HIS A 382 29.87 -9.05 5.60
C HIS A 382 30.38 -8.18 4.44
N PRO A 383 31.35 -7.28 4.65
CA PRO A 383 31.72 -6.24 3.68
C PRO A 383 32.25 -6.78 2.34
N LEU A 384 32.84 -7.99 2.35
CA LEU A 384 33.37 -8.67 1.15
C LEU A 384 32.28 -9.33 0.30
N THR A 385 31.07 -9.51 0.83
CA THR A 385 29.92 -10.04 0.08
C THR A 385 29.05 -8.88 -0.35
N GLY A 386 28.87 -8.73 -1.66
CA GLY A 386 28.03 -7.68 -2.25
C GLY A 386 26.90 -8.27 -3.08
N ILE A 387 25.92 -7.43 -3.42
CA ILE A 387 24.94 -7.72 -4.47
C ILE A 387 25.60 -7.36 -5.80
N GLU A 388 25.76 -8.34 -6.69
CA GLU A 388 26.29 -8.10 -8.04
C GLU A 388 25.21 -7.64 -9.00
N ARG A 389 24.03 -8.27 -8.91
CA ARG A 389 22.89 -7.97 -9.76
C ARG A 389 21.59 -8.47 -9.17
N ILE A 390 20.50 -7.96 -9.70
CA ILE A 390 19.16 -8.49 -9.48
C ILE A 390 19.00 -9.77 -10.33
N VAL A 391 18.23 -10.73 -9.81
CA VAL A 391 17.81 -11.92 -10.56
C VAL A 391 16.39 -11.68 -11.06
N GLU A 392 16.25 -11.64 -12.38
CA GLU A 392 14.96 -11.41 -13.04
C GLU A 392 14.08 -12.68 -12.99
N GLU A 393 12.77 -12.47 -13.10
CA GLU A 393 11.80 -13.56 -13.02
C GLU A 393 11.99 -14.56 -14.16
N GLU A 394 12.23 -14.08 -15.38
CA GLU A 394 12.41 -14.93 -16.55
C GLU A 394 13.63 -15.84 -16.41
N GLU A 395 14.70 -15.35 -15.79
CA GLU A 395 15.89 -16.15 -15.48
C GLU A 395 15.54 -17.24 -14.45
N LEU A 396 14.83 -16.89 -13.38
CA LEU A 396 14.42 -17.84 -12.35
C LEU A 396 13.45 -18.90 -12.90
N LEU A 397 12.46 -18.49 -13.71
CA LEU A 397 11.51 -19.38 -14.38
C LEU A 397 12.24 -20.35 -15.32
N ALA A 398 13.22 -19.86 -16.08
CA ALA A 398 14.00 -20.67 -17.00
C ALA A 398 14.91 -21.68 -16.28
N ARG A 399 15.52 -21.29 -15.16
CA ARG A 399 16.52 -22.11 -14.44
C ARG A 399 15.93 -22.98 -13.34
N ASN A 400 14.90 -22.52 -12.63
CA ASN A 400 14.24 -23.27 -11.56
C ASN A 400 12.73 -22.94 -11.47
N PRO A 401 11.91 -23.49 -12.38
CA PRO A 401 10.47 -23.19 -12.45
C PRO A 401 9.69 -23.62 -11.20
N LYS A 402 10.16 -24.65 -10.48
CA LYS A 402 9.52 -25.09 -9.23
C LYS A 402 9.68 -24.07 -8.11
N PHE A 403 10.87 -23.48 -8.01
CA PHE A 403 11.13 -22.44 -7.02
C PHE A 403 10.37 -21.14 -7.36
N ALA A 404 10.33 -20.77 -8.65
CA ALA A 404 9.53 -19.63 -9.12
C ALA A 404 8.05 -19.76 -8.72
N ALA A 405 7.43 -20.91 -8.98
CA ALA A 405 6.03 -21.16 -8.61
C ALA A 405 5.80 -21.10 -7.08
N ARG A 406 6.78 -21.52 -6.28
CA ARG A 406 6.71 -21.43 -4.81
C ARG A 406 6.79 -19.98 -4.33
N GLN A 407 7.68 -19.17 -4.91
CA GLN A 407 7.77 -17.74 -4.58
C GLN A 407 6.45 -17.01 -4.84
N GLU A 408 5.77 -17.36 -5.94
CA GLU A 408 4.47 -16.78 -6.27
C GLU A 408 3.40 -17.11 -5.22
N LEU A 409 3.41 -18.33 -4.69
CA LEU A 409 2.50 -18.74 -3.60
C LEU A 409 2.80 -18.03 -2.28
N GLU A 410 4.06 -17.66 -2.01
CA GLU A 410 4.48 -16.98 -0.78
C GLU A 410 4.12 -15.48 -0.75
N ARG A 411 3.52 -14.95 -1.82
CA ARG A 411 2.99 -13.56 -1.90
C ARG A 411 1.62 -13.39 -1.22
N TRP A 412 0.92 -14.48 -0.94
CA TRP A 412 -0.44 -14.44 -0.42
C TRP A 412 -0.45 -14.46 1.12
N TRP A 413 -1.19 -13.52 1.69
CA TRP A 413 -1.63 -13.57 3.08
C TRP A 413 -2.59 -14.75 3.25
N VAL A 414 -2.28 -15.63 4.20
CA VAL A 414 -3.17 -16.71 4.60
C VAL A 414 -3.50 -16.46 6.07
N ASP A 415 -4.79 -16.39 6.39
CA ASP A 415 -5.24 -16.35 7.78
C ASP A 415 -4.86 -17.68 8.44
N TRP A 416 -3.83 -17.66 9.29
CA TRP A 416 -3.39 -18.81 10.08
C TRP A 416 -3.85 -18.70 11.53
#